data_AF-A0AAP2BJ75-F1
#
_entry.id   AF-A0AAP2BJ75-F1
#
_cell.length_a   1.000
_cell.length_b   1.000
_cell.length_c   1.000
_cell.angle_alpha   90.00
_cell.angle_beta   90.00
_cell.angle_gamma   90.00
#
_symmetry.space_group_name_H-M   'P 1'
#
loop_
_entity.id
_entity.type
_entity.pdbx_description
1 polymer ?
#
loop_
_entity_poly.entity_id
_entity_poly.type
_entity_poly.pdbx_seq_one_letter_code
_entity_poly.pdbx_strand_id
1 'polypeptide(L)'
;MCNQTVHKETCSYCNHVSPVKDYIEANNTYILDCEQCGWHYCNEPNCSQCEAQADKIALRELGVFCREEAFLKIAQLKLELSRISRGSPSVFSNLFVRKKLERIFMDYIHLTGTSFSKGAFYQIMLESVYLRYLNISASLRSGVRVSAQLPASL
;
A
#
# COMPACT_ATOMS: atom_id res chain seq x y z
N MET A 1 -6.13 42.90 7.96
CA MET A 1 -6.65 41.57 8.32
C MET A 1 -6.34 40.66 7.15
N CYS A 2 -5.35 39.77 7.26
CA CYS A 2 -4.99 38.86 6.18
C CYS A 2 -6.04 37.76 6.07
N ASN A 3 -6.65 37.61 4.89
CA ASN A 3 -7.42 36.41 4.53
C ASN A 3 -6.48 35.21 4.56
N GLN A 4 -6.44 34.47 5.66
CA GLN A 4 -5.85 33.15 5.67
C GLN A 4 -6.79 32.23 4.90
N THR A 5 -6.40 31.86 3.69
CA THR A 5 -7.05 30.78 2.95
C THR A 5 -6.93 29.51 3.77
N VAL A 6 -8.04 29.05 4.35
CA VAL A 6 -8.08 27.78 5.07
C VAL A 6 -8.18 26.66 4.05
N HIS A 7 -7.09 25.94 3.85
CA HIS A 7 -7.07 24.72 3.03
C HIS A 7 -7.83 23.60 3.76
N LYS A 8 -8.55 22.77 3.00
CA LYS A 8 -9.37 21.67 3.53
C LYS A 8 -9.13 20.42 2.70
N GLU A 9 -9.22 19.27 3.34
CA GLU A 9 -9.06 17.96 2.70
C GLU A 9 -10.09 16.96 3.27
N THR A 10 -10.42 15.94 2.49
CA THR A 10 -11.39 14.91 2.92
C THR A 10 -10.65 13.82 3.69
N CYS A 11 -11.07 13.58 4.94
CA CYS A 11 -10.53 12.49 5.74
C CYS A 11 -10.79 11.15 5.04
N SER A 12 -9.72 10.41 4.70
CA SER A 12 -9.81 9.13 3.99
C SER A 12 -10.53 8.02 4.78
N TYR A 13 -10.72 8.22 6.09
CA TYR A 13 -11.37 7.25 6.96
C TYR A 13 -12.87 7.48 7.13
N CYS A 14 -13.29 8.70 7.45
CA CYS A 14 -14.70 9.03 7.74
C CYS A 14 -15.37 9.91 6.67
N ASN A 15 -14.63 10.31 5.63
CA ASN A 15 -15.06 11.22 4.56
C ASN A 15 -15.48 12.62 5.04
N HIS A 16 -15.14 13.00 6.28
CA HIS A 16 -15.35 14.34 6.78
C HIS A 16 -14.35 15.33 6.18
N VAL A 17 -14.84 16.49 5.75
CA VAL A 17 -13.98 17.58 5.26
C VAL A 17 -13.37 18.29 6.46
N SER A 18 -12.05 18.14 6.65
CA SER A 18 -11.30 18.70 7.79
C SER A 18 -10.33 19.79 7.29
N PRO A 19 -10.08 20.84 8.08
CA PRO A 19 -9.02 21.80 7.76
C PRO A 19 -7.65 21.12 7.80
N VAL A 20 -6.73 21.56 6.96
CA VAL A 20 -5.34 21.08 6.96
C VAL A 20 -4.37 22.15 7.46
N LYS A 21 -3.31 21.72 8.11
CA LYS A 21 -2.22 22.56 8.63
C LYS A 21 -0.98 22.40 7.76
N ASP A 22 -0.09 23.40 7.81
CA ASP A 22 1.22 23.39 7.15
C ASP A 22 1.17 23.00 5.66
N TYR A 23 0.15 23.49 4.96
CA TYR A 23 -0.02 23.23 3.53
C TYR A 23 1.10 23.89 2.72
N ILE A 24 1.84 23.09 1.96
CA ILE A 24 2.87 23.53 1.02
C ILE A 24 2.46 23.10 -0.38
N GLU A 25 2.01 24.07 -1.18
CA GLU A 25 1.46 23.85 -2.52
C GLU A 25 2.45 23.16 -3.46
N ALA A 26 3.73 23.53 -3.42
CA ALA A 26 4.76 23.01 -4.33
C ALA A 26 4.91 21.48 -4.27
N ASN A 27 4.69 20.87 -3.10
CA ASN A 27 4.85 19.44 -2.87
C ASN A 27 3.53 18.74 -2.55
N ASN A 28 2.41 19.48 -2.54
CA ASN A 28 1.11 19.02 -2.05
C ASN A 28 1.19 18.34 -0.66
N THR A 29 2.04 18.87 0.23
CA THR A 29 2.24 18.33 1.58
C THR A 29 1.42 19.11 2.59
N TYR A 30 0.79 18.41 3.52
CA TYR A 30 -0.01 18.98 4.60
C TYR A 30 -0.06 18.02 5.80
N ILE A 31 -0.57 18.54 6.91
CA ILE A 31 -0.97 17.76 8.09
C ILE A 31 -2.49 17.82 8.21
N LEU A 32 -3.13 16.66 8.31
CA LEU A 32 -4.56 16.52 8.55
C LEU A 32 -4.78 15.84 9.90
N ASP A 33 -5.43 16.55 10.81
CA ASP A 33 -6.00 16.01 12.04
C ASP A 33 -7.52 16.05 11.89
N CYS A 34 -8.15 14.90 11.64
CA CYS A 34 -9.58 14.84 11.44
C CYS A 34 -10.32 15.08 12.76
N GLU A 35 -11.03 16.19 12.85
CA GLU A 35 -11.79 16.59 14.05
C GLU A 35 -12.94 15.63 14.38
N GLN A 36 -13.45 14.89 13.39
CA GLN A 36 -14.58 13.97 13.58
C GLN A 36 -14.16 12.59 14.12
N CYS A 37 -13.06 12.03 13.63
CA CYS A 37 -12.68 10.64 13.96
C CYS A 37 -11.27 10.48 14.55
N GLY A 38 -10.53 11.58 14.69
CA GLY A 38 -9.15 11.57 15.19
C GLY A 38 -8.13 10.96 14.23
N TRP A 39 -8.49 10.78 12.96
CA TRP A 39 -7.56 10.32 11.92
C TRP A 39 -6.43 11.34 11.73
N HIS A 40 -5.20 10.88 11.59
CA HIS A 40 -4.01 11.72 11.48
C HIS A 40 -3.26 11.36 10.21
N TYR A 41 -2.89 12.37 9.44
CA TYR A 41 -2.03 12.22 8.29
C TYR A 41 -1.01 13.34 8.27
N CYS A 42 0.25 12.99 8.08
CA CYS A 42 1.34 13.93 7.89
C CYS A 42 2.39 13.35 6.96
N ASN A 43 3.28 14.20 6.47
CA ASN A 43 4.40 13.78 5.62
C ASN A 43 5.70 13.55 6.42
N GLU A 44 5.66 13.63 7.75
CA GLU A 44 6.83 13.40 8.59
C GLU A 44 7.24 11.91 8.56
N PRO A 45 8.51 11.59 8.28
CA PRO A 45 8.99 10.22 8.30
C PRO A 45 8.93 9.65 9.72
N ASN A 46 8.44 8.41 9.86
CA ASN A 46 8.33 7.70 11.14
C ASN A 46 7.40 8.38 12.17
N CYS A 47 6.38 9.13 11.72
CA CYS A 47 5.35 9.66 12.64
C CYS A 47 4.64 8.53 13.39
N SER A 48 4.75 8.56 14.73
CA SER A 48 4.16 7.53 15.61
C SER A 48 2.63 7.45 15.53
N GLN A 49 1.95 8.57 15.26
CA GLN A 49 0.49 8.57 15.11
C GLN A 49 0.04 7.92 13.80
N CYS A 50 0.70 8.25 12.69
CA CYS A 50 0.47 7.59 11.40
C CYS A 50 0.74 6.09 11.49
N GLU A 51 1.83 5.71 12.16
CA GLU A 51 2.20 4.31 12.38
C GLU A 51 1.17 3.55 13.22
N ALA A 52 0.72 4.11 14.34
CA ALA A 52 -0.31 3.50 15.17
C ALA A 52 -1.65 3.35 14.42
N GLN A 53 -1.96 4.25 13.49
CA GLN A 53 -3.14 4.15 12.64
C GLN A 53 -2.97 3.09 11.54
N ALA A 54 -1.78 2.98 10.95
CA ALA A 54 -1.44 1.90 10.02
C ALA A 54 -1.55 0.53 10.71
N ASP A 55 -1.05 0.38 11.94
CA ASP A 55 -1.16 -0.86 12.72
C ASP A 55 -2.63 -1.24 12.98
N LYS A 56 -3.49 -0.26 13.30
CA LYS A 56 -4.93 -0.49 13.47
C LYS A 56 -5.60 -0.95 12.17
N ILE A 57 -5.23 -0.37 11.03
CA ILE A 57 -5.70 -0.82 9.71
C ILE A 57 -5.23 -2.25 9.45
N ALA A 58 -3.94 -2.54 9.65
CA ALA A 58 -3.37 -3.87 9.41
C ALA A 58 -4.07 -4.95 10.24
N LEU A 59 -4.37 -4.65 11.51
CA LEU A 59 -5.15 -5.55 12.36
C LEU A 59 -6.56 -5.77 11.81
N ARG A 60 -7.28 -4.70 11.49
CA ARG A 60 -8.68 -4.78 11.04
C ARG A 60 -8.82 -5.48 9.68
N GLU A 61 -7.97 -5.12 8.73
CA GLU A 61 -8.08 -5.56 7.33
C GLU A 61 -7.36 -6.88 7.07
N LEU A 62 -6.24 -7.12 7.75
CA LEU A 62 -5.37 -8.27 7.48
C LEU A 62 -5.28 -9.27 8.64
N GLY A 63 -5.75 -8.91 9.83
CA GLY A 63 -5.60 -9.70 11.06
C GLY A 63 -4.17 -9.69 11.62
N VAL A 64 -3.34 -8.73 11.23
CA VAL A 64 -1.92 -8.67 11.63
C VAL A 64 -1.76 -7.81 12.87
N PHE A 65 -1.26 -8.38 13.97
CA PHE A 65 -0.99 -7.66 15.22
C PHE A 65 0.49 -7.71 15.63
N CYS A 66 1.33 -8.43 14.90
CA CYS A 66 2.76 -8.49 15.21
C CYS A 66 3.64 -8.66 13.97
N ARG A 67 4.95 -8.53 14.20
CA ARG A 67 5.99 -8.61 13.18
C ARG A 67 6.06 -9.96 12.48
N GLU A 68 5.90 -11.05 13.22
CA GLU A 68 5.91 -12.41 12.67
C GLU A 68 4.77 -12.63 11.67
N GLU A 69 3.56 -12.18 12.02
CA GLU A 69 2.41 -12.28 11.12
C GLU A 69 2.53 -11.40 9.89
N ALA A 70 3.06 -10.17 10.05
CA ALA A 70 3.36 -9.31 8.92
C ALA A 70 4.33 -10.00 7.95
N PHE A 71 5.36 -10.68 8.47
CA PHE A 71 6.30 -11.45 7.67
C PHE A 71 5.62 -12.58 6.89
N LEU A 72 4.81 -13.38 7.57
CA LEU A 72 4.06 -14.47 6.95
C LEU A 72 3.13 -13.96 5.85
N LYS A 73 2.45 -12.82 6.08
CA LYS A 73 1.60 -12.16 5.10
C LYS A 73 2.40 -11.72 3.87
N ILE A 74 3.56 -11.08 4.05
CA ILE A 74 4.43 -10.68 2.95
C ILE A 74 4.90 -11.90 2.14
N ALA A 75 5.31 -12.98 2.81
CA ALA A 75 5.71 -14.22 2.15
C ALA A 75 4.55 -14.83 1.33
N GLN A 76 3.33 -14.81 1.86
CA GLN A 76 2.14 -15.23 1.15
C GLN A 76 1.91 -14.39 -0.12
N LEU A 77 1.97 -13.06 -0.03
CA LEU A 77 1.81 -12.17 -1.19
C LEU A 77 2.82 -12.50 -2.31
N LYS A 78 4.09 -12.76 -1.95
CA LYS A 78 5.13 -13.17 -2.91
C LYS A 78 4.77 -14.48 -3.63
N LEU A 79 4.29 -15.48 -2.89
CA LEU A 79 3.87 -16.76 -3.46
C LEU A 79 2.68 -16.59 -4.40
N GLU A 80 1.72 -15.75 -4.00
CA GLU A 80 0.53 -15.49 -4.80
C GLU A 80 0.84 -14.79 -6.12
N LEU A 81 1.70 -13.77 -6.11
CA LEU A 81 2.19 -13.11 -7.32
C LEU A 81 2.97 -14.08 -8.22
N SER A 82 3.78 -14.96 -7.63
CA SER A 82 4.52 -15.98 -8.37
C SER A 82 3.59 -16.94 -9.12
N ARG A 83 2.51 -17.38 -8.46
CA ARG A 83 1.48 -18.24 -9.08
C ARG A 83 0.77 -17.55 -10.24
N ILE A 84 0.43 -16.27 -10.08
CA ILE A 84 -0.20 -15.47 -11.15
C ILE A 84 0.74 -15.39 -12.37
N SER A 85 2.03 -15.15 -12.16
CA SER A 85 2.99 -14.97 -13.26
C SER A 85 3.26 -16.22 -14.11
N ARG A 86 2.91 -17.42 -13.63
CA ARG A 86 3.18 -18.69 -14.34
C ARG A 86 2.01 -19.20 -15.20
N GLY A 87 0.80 -18.66 -15.03
CA GLY A 87 -0.37 -19.08 -15.78
C GLY A 87 -0.56 -18.26 -17.06
N SER A 88 -0.91 -18.90 -18.18
CA SER A 88 -1.48 -18.20 -19.35
C SER A 88 -2.99 -18.03 -19.15
N PRO A 89 -3.51 -16.82 -18.92
CA PRO A 89 -4.92 -16.64 -18.63
C PRO A 89 -5.75 -16.53 -19.93
N SER A 90 -6.87 -17.25 -20.00
CA SER A 90 -8.04 -16.89 -20.82
C SER A 90 -8.68 -15.57 -20.35
N VAL A 91 -9.61 -15.00 -21.13
CA VAL A 91 -10.29 -13.72 -20.80
C VAL A 91 -10.98 -13.74 -19.43
N PHE A 92 -11.67 -14.82 -19.07
CA PHE A 92 -12.29 -14.96 -17.75
C PHE A 92 -11.24 -14.99 -16.63
N SER A 93 -10.11 -15.65 -16.85
CA SER A 93 -9.01 -15.61 -15.89
C SER A 93 -8.31 -14.25 -15.82
N ASN A 94 -8.36 -13.41 -16.86
CA ASN A 94 -7.82 -12.04 -16.76
C ASN A 94 -8.61 -11.18 -15.77
N LEU A 95 -9.95 -11.26 -15.77
CA LEU A 95 -10.77 -10.54 -14.78
C LEU A 95 -10.51 -11.05 -13.36
N PHE A 96 -10.41 -12.38 -13.20
CA PHE A 96 -10.07 -12.98 -11.91
C PHE A 96 -8.67 -12.56 -11.43
N VAL A 97 -7.68 -12.56 -12.32
CA VAL A 97 -6.31 -12.13 -12.02
C VAL A 97 -6.29 -10.65 -11.63
N ARG A 98 -7.02 -9.77 -12.33
CA ARG A 98 -7.12 -8.35 -11.97
C ARG A 98 -7.65 -8.14 -10.55
N LYS A 99 -8.79 -8.75 -10.22
CA LYS A 99 -9.34 -8.70 -8.84
C LYS A 99 -8.34 -9.21 -7.81
N LYS A 100 -7.62 -10.29 -8.14
CA LYS A 100 -6.62 -10.86 -7.24
C LYS A 100 -5.42 -9.91 -7.05
N LEU A 101 -4.98 -9.22 -8.10
CA LEU A 101 -3.92 -8.23 -8.05
C LEU A 101 -4.34 -6.98 -7.27
N GLU A 102 -5.57 -6.50 -7.43
CA GLU A 102 -6.12 -5.41 -6.63
C GLU A 102 -6.09 -5.74 -5.14
N ARG A 103 -6.52 -6.96 -4.76
CA ARG A 103 -6.41 -7.44 -3.39
C ARG A 103 -4.96 -7.51 -2.89
N ILE A 104 -4.01 -7.98 -3.71
CA ILE A 104 -2.58 -8.02 -3.34
C ILE A 104 -2.04 -6.61 -3.11
N PHE A 105 -2.43 -5.67 -3.96
CA PHE A 105 -2.03 -4.28 -3.83
C PHE A 105 -2.57 -3.66 -2.54
N MET A 106 -3.85 -3.89 -2.22
CA MET A 106 -4.43 -3.41 -0.96
C MET A 106 -3.76 -4.05 0.27
N ASP A 107 -3.52 -5.36 0.24
CA ASP A 107 -2.77 -6.05 1.32
C ASP A 107 -1.36 -5.45 1.50
N TYR A 108 -0.67 -5.14 0.39
CA TYR A 108 0.62 -4.45 0.43
C TYR A 108 0.49 -3.06 1.09
N ILE A 109 -0.47 -2.24 0.66
CA ILE A 109 -0.70 -0.90 1.21
C ILE A 109 -0.96 -0.95 2.72
N HIS A 110 -1.80 -1.87 3.17
CA HIS A 110 -2.11 -2.03 4.59
C HIS A 110 -0.94 -2.55 5.44
N LEU A 111 0.08 -3.17 4.82
CA LEU A 111 1.30 -3.56 5.51
C LEU A 111 2.35 -2.44 5.54
N THR A 112 2.36 -1.57 4.52
CA THR A 112 3.32 -0.45 4.45
C THR A 112 3.06 0.57 5.55
N GLY A 113 4.14 1.11 6.14
CA GLY A 113 4.03 2.14 7.18
C GLY A 113 3.62 1.63 8.56
N THR A 114 3.36 0.33 8.72
CA THR A 114 3.14 -0.31 10.02
C THR A 114 4.43 -0.39 10.84
N SER A 115 4.32 -0.40 12.17
CA SER A 115 5.43 -0.64 13.08
C SER A 115 6.08 -2.01 12.84
N PHE A 116 5.26 -2.98 12.44
CA PHE A 116 5.65 -4.36 12.16
C PHE A 116 6.58 -4.49 10.94
N SER A 117 6.44 -3.57 9.97
CA SER A 117 7.17 -3.59 8.69
C SER A 117 8.51 -2.82 8.71
N LYS A 118 8.99 -2.41 9.88
CA LYS A 118 10.27 -1.68 10.01
C LYS A 118 11.51 -2.53 9.70
N GLY A 119 12.55 -1.87 9.22
CA GLY A 119 13.88 -2.44 8.99
C GLY A 119 14.12 -2.88 7.55
N ALA A 120 15.39 -2.85 7.15
CA ALA A 120 15.82 -3.00 5.77
C ALA A 120 15.29 -4.28 5.09
N PHE A 121 15.31 -5.42 5.80
CA PHE A 121 14.85 -6.68 5.23
C PHE A 121 13.36 -6.67 4.85
N TYR A 122 12.50 -6.11 5.69
CA TYR A 122 11.06 -6.03 5.41
C TYR A 122 10.77 -5.08 4.26
N GLN A 123 11.47 -3.95 4.21
CA GLN A 123 11.35 -2.99 3.13
C GLN A 123 11.74 -3.61 1.78
N ILE A 124 12.86 -4.34 1.73
CA ILE A 124 13.29 -5.08 0.52
C ILE A 124 12.21 -6.10 0.08
N MET A 125 11.60 -6.81 1.02
CA MET A 125 10.55 -7.78 0.67
C MET A 125 9.27 -7.10 0.16
N LEU A 126 8.84 -6.01 0.78
CA LEU A 126 7.67 -5.22 0.35
C LEU A 126 7.92 -4.61 -1.03
N GLU A 127 9.11 -4.05 -1.28
CA GLU A 127 9.51 -3.54 -2.58
C GLU A 127 9.51 -4.65 -3.64
N SER A 128 10.01 -5.84 -3.31
CA SER A 128 9.95 -7.01 -4.20
C SER A 128 8.50 -7.39 -4.58
N VAL A 129 7.57 -7.35 -3.61
CA VAL A 129 6.13 -7.56 -3.87
C VAL A 129 5.59 -6.49 -4.82
N TYR A 130 5.89 -5.22 -4.55
CA TYR A 130 5.39 -4.10 -5.33
C TYR A 130 5.91 -4.13 -6.78
N LEU A 131 7.22 -4.31 -6.98
CA LEU A 131 7.82 -4.43 -8.31
C LEU A 131 7.24 -5.61 -9.10
N ARG A 132 7.02 -6.75 -8.44
CA ARG A 132 6.42 -7.92 -9.11
C ARG A 132 4.96 -7.67 -9.48
N TYR A 133 4.19 -7.00 -8.62
CA TYR A 133 2.84 -6.54 -8.92
C TYR A 133 2.80 -5.61 -10.15
N LEU A 134 3.69 -4.61 -10.23
CA LEU A 134 3.76 -3.69 -11.36
C LEU A 134 4.05 -4.43 -12.68
N ASN A 135 5.03 -5.34 -12.67
CA ASN A 135 5.41 -6.11 -13.85
C ASN A 135 4.25 -6.97 -14.38
N ILE A 136 3.55 -7.69 -13.50
CA ILE A 136 2.40 -8.51 -13.90
C ILE A 136 1.27 -7.62 -14.42
N SER A 137 0.99 -6.51 -13.73
CA SER A 137 -0.07 -5.58 -14.10
C SER A 137 0.18 -4.94 -15.46
N ALA A 138 1.43 -4.57 -15.77
CA ALA A 138 1.83 -4.02 -17.06
C ALA A 138 1.59 -5.03 -18.21
N SER A 139 1.96 -6.28 -18.01
CA SER A 139 1.79 -7.34 -19.00
C SER A 139 0.34 -7.70 -19.28
N LEU A 140 -0.54 -7.62 -18.28
CA LEU A 140 -1.99 -7.77 -18.49
C LEU A 140 -2.60 -6.64 -19.30
N ARG A 141 -1.99 -5.44 -19.30
CA ARG A 141 -2.42 -4.31 -20.12
C ARG A 141 -1.92 -4.42 -21.56
N SER A 142 -0.70 -4.92 -21.76
CA SER A 142 -0.10 -5.05 -23.10
C SER A 142 -0.52 -6.32 -23.84
N GLY A 143 -1.19 -7.28 -23.19
CA GLY A 143 -1.50 -8.58 -23.78
C GLY A 143 -0.26 -9.47 -24.00
N VAL A 144 0.91 -9.01 -23.56
CA VAL A 144 2.19 -9.71 -23.71
C VAL A 144 2.39 -10.65 -22.52
N ARG A 145 2.63 -11.93 -22.80
CA ARG A 145 2.91 -12.95 -21.77
C ARG A 145 4.22 -12.61 -21.04
N VAL A 146 4.19 -12.53 -19.71
CA VAL A 146 5.42 -12.54 -18.90
C VAL A 146 6.00 -13.95 -18.95
N SER A 147 6.91 -14.20 -19.88
CA SER A 147 7.90 -15.25 -19.67
C SER A 147 8.83 -14.77 -18.58
N ALA A 148 8.59 -15.20 -17.33
CA ALA A 148 9.51 -14.97 -16.24
C ALA A 148 10.78 -15.79 -16.49
N GLN A 149 11.67 -15.28 -17.33
CA GLN A 149 13.07 -15.71 -17.35
C GLN A 149 13.72 -15.10 -16.12
N LEU A 150 13.70 -15.86 -15.01
CA LEU A 150 14.81 -15.75 -14.07
C LEU A 150 16.07 -16.17 -14.83
N PRO A 151 17.18 -15.41 -14.75
CA PRO A 151 18.46 -15.99 -15.10
C PRO A 151 18.71 -17.14 -14.12
N ALA A 152 18.81 -18.34 -14.65
CA ALA A 152 19.39 -19.46 -13.93
C ALA A 152 20.89 -19.20 -13.81
N SER A 153 21.41 -19.26 -12.58
CA SER A 153 22.85 -19.33 -12.22
C SER A 153 23.70 -18.10 -12.60
N LEU A 154 24.63 -17.61 -11.77
CA LEU A 154 25.57 -18.25 -10.84
C LEU A 154 25.54 -17.64 -9.44
#